data_AF-A0A2R6NM09-F1
#
_entry.id   AF-A0A2R6NM09-F1
#
_cell.length_a   1.000
_cell.length_b   1.000
_cell.length_c   1.000
_cell.angle_alpha   90.00
_cell.angle_beta   90.00
_cell.angle_gamma   90.00
#
_symmetry.space_group_name_H-M   'P 1'
#
loop_
_entity.id
_entity.type
_entity.pdbx_description
1 polymer ?
#
loop_
_entity_poly.entity_id
_entity_poly.type
_entity_poly.pdbx_seq_one_letter_code
_entity_poly.pdbx_strand_id
1 'polypeptide(L)'
;MPSPSRKYSRFPPNPPSPPPPTTIVPMAAQNPSLSDVSKAFLAVPELRNNGTNFELWRACVKAATRTIENEAILTTLHTNANFDGIVAAAIQGKLQNNLFMLVNTLTTCKGIMDSLITRFGQTTAVVTVDAKRQLFSMKCQSDSHIMKHLDDLKLQYN
;
A
#
# COMPACT_ATOMS: atom_id res chain seq x y z
N MET A 1 -33.49 -45.67 -72.76
CA MET A 1 -34.56 -45.42 -71.78
C MET A 1 -33.90 -45.27 -70.40
N PRO A 2 -34.28 -44.32 -69.53
CA PRO A 2 -34.01 -42.87 -69.46
C PRO A 2 -32.92 -42.46 -68.41
N SER A 3 -32.43 -41.21 -68.46
CA SER A 3 -31.59 -40.49 -67.46
C SER A 3 -32.41 -40.06 -66.21
N PRO A 4 -31.94 -39.21 -65.25
CA PRO A 4 -30.61 -38.83 -64.73
C PRO A 4 -30.58 -38.84 -63.16
N SER A 5 -29.45 -38.51 -62.50
CA SER A 5 -29.46 -37.58 -61.34
C SER A 5 -28.06 -37.23 -60.85
N ARG A 6 -27.68 -36.00 -61.20
CA ARG A 6 -26.56 -35.23 -60.64
C ARG A 6 -26.90 -34.92 -59.17
N LYS A 7 -26.13 -35.41 -58.20
CA LYS A 7 -26.15 -34.88 -56.82
C LYS A 7 -24.78 -34.30 -56.49
N TYR A 8 -24.67 -32.99 -56.67
CA TYR A 8 -23.65 -32.20 -56.01
C TYR A 8 -23.93 -32.24 -54.51
N SER A 9 -23.15 -32.97 -53.71
CA SER A 9 -23.07 -32.71 -52.27
C SER A 9 -21.91 -31.73 -52.04
N ARG A 10 -22.20 -30.43 -52.12
CA ARG A 10 -21.34 -29.42 -51.50
C ARG A 10 -21.54 -29.53 -49.99
N PHE A 11 -20.70 -30.32 -49.31
CA PHE A 11 -20.54 -30.16 -47.87
C PHE A 11 -19.94 -28.76 -47.63
N PRO A 12 -20.51 -27.92 -46.76
CA PRO A 12 -19.86 -26.68 -46.38
C PRO A 12 -18.53 -27.01 -45.68
N PRO A 13 -17.47 -26.22 -45.86
CA PRO A 13 -16.25 -26.41 -45.08
C PRO A 13 -16.61 -26.26 -43.60
N ASN A 14 -16.18 -27.22 -42.78
CA ASN A 14 -16.36 -27.13 -41.33
C ASN A 14 -15.78 -25.80 -40.82
N PRO A 15 -16.45 -25.12 -39.88
CA PRO A 15 -15.88 -23.93 -39.26
C PRO A 15 -14.54 -24.28 -38.60
N PRO A 16 -13.57 -23.34 -38.58
CA PRO A 16 -12.30 -23.56 -37.90
C PRO A 16 -12.56 -23.89 -36.42
N SER A 17 -11.88 -24.92 -35.92
CA SER A 17 -11.96 -25.28 -34.50
C SER A 17 -11.61 -24.07 -33.62
N PRO A 18 -12.32 -23.87 -32.50
CA PRO A 18 -11.97 -22.82 -31.56
C PRO A 18 -10.53 -23.02 -31.08
N PRO A 19 -9.77 -21.93 -30.86
CA PRO A 19 -8.43 -22.03 -30.29
C PRO A 19 -8.51 -22.75 -28.93
N PRO A 20 -7.49 -23.53 -28.55
CA PRO A 20 -7.46 -24.17 -27.25
C PRO A 20 -7.62 -23.12 -26.15
N PRO A 21 -8.26 -23.45 -25.01
CA PRO A 21 -8.37 -22.54 -23.89
C PRO A 21 -6.98 -22.00 -23.55
N THR A 22 -6.79 -20.70 -23.67
CA THR A 22 -5.58 -20.07 -23.15
C THR A 22 -5.69 -20.17 -21.65
N THR A 23 -4.98 -21.12 -21.06
CA THR A 23 -4.72 -21.11 -19.62
C THR A 23 -4.01 -19.79 -19.34
N ILE A 24 -4.76 -18.80 -18.86
CA ILE A 24 -4.18 -17.65 -18.19
C ILE A 24 -3.52 -18.26 -16.96
N VAL A 25 -2.24 -18.59 -17.07
CA VAL A 25 -1.41 -18.90 -15.91
C VAL A 25 -1.60 -17.68 -15.01
N PRO A 26 -2.16 -17.83 -13.78
CA PRO A 26 -2.19 -16.72 -12.85
C PRO A 26 -0.75 -16.28 -12.78
N MET A 27 -0.47 -15.02 -13.15
CA MET A 27 0.87 -14.45 -13.05
C MET A 27 1.33 -14.79 -11.63
N ALA A 28 2.24 -15.76 -11.52
CA ALA A 28 2.65 -16.27 -10.22
C ALA A 28 3.06 -15.02 -9.45
N ALA A 29 2.47 -14.79 -8.28
CA ALA A 29 2.72 -13.60 -7.47
C ALA A 29 4.24 -13.52 -7.26
N GLN A 30 4.91 -12.80 -8.16
CA GLN A 30 6.35 -12.69 -8.11
C GLN A 30 6.59 -11.83 -6.90
N ASN A 31 7.46 -12.30 -6.01
CA ASN A 31 7.93 -11.43 -4.94
C ASN A 31 8.42 -10.15 -5.61
N PRO A 32 7.86 -8.98 -5.26
CA PRO A 32 8.30 -7.74 -5.87
C PRO A 32 9.80 -7.60 -5.65
N SER A 33 10.48 -7.10 -6.68
CA SER A 33 11.93 -7.01 -6.62
C SER A 33 12.33 -6.02 -5.52
N LEU A 34 13.57 -6.16 -5.01
CA LEU A 34 14.16 -5.15 -4.13
C LEU A 34 14.10 -3.74 -4.73
N SER A 35 14.18 -3.63 -6.07
CA SER A 35 14.06 -2.35 -6.77
C SER A 35 12.65 -1.76 -6.65
N ASP A 36 11.61 -2.57 -6.77
CA ASP A 36 10.22 -2.12 -6.68
C ASP A 36 9.88 -1.67 -5.26
N VAL A 37 10.32 -2.43 -4.26
CA VAL A 37 10.16 -2.03 -2.85
C VAL A 37 10.94 -0.75 -2.56
N SER A 38 12.18 -0.64 -3.01
CA SER A 38 12.98 0.57 -2.84
C SER A 38 12.28 1.79 -3.45
N LYS A 39 11.81 1.69 -4.70
CA LYS A 39 11.07 2.77 -5.38
C LYS A 39 9.80 3.17 -4.65
N ALA A 40 9.00 2.20 -4.21
CA ALA A 40 7.78 2.45 -3.44
C ALA A 40 8.07 3.21 -2.14
N PHE A 41 9.16 2.86 -1.45
CA PHE A 41 9.55 3.49 -0.20
C PHE A 41 10.32 4.80 -0.36
N LEU A 42 10.69 5.24 -1.57
CA LEU A 42 11.36 6.54 -1.77
C LEU A 42 10.51 7.71 -1.24
N ALA A 43 9.19 7.66 -1.46
CA ALA A 43 8.25 8.69 -1.03
C ALA A 43 7.90 8.63 0.47
N VAL A 44 8.34 7.58 1.18
CA VAL A 44 8.11 7.46 2.63
C VAL A 44 9.11 8.38 3.35
N PRO A 45 8.65 9.37 4.13
CA PRO A 45 9.54 10.23 4.89
C PRO A 45 10.20 9.46 6.03
N GLU A 46 11.19 10.06 6.67
CA GLU A 46 11.77 9.51 7.90
C GLU A 46 10.80 9.70 9.09
N LEU A 47 10.68 8.70 9.96
CA LEU A 47 9.88 8.81 11.17
C LEU A 47 10.64 9.59 12.25
N ARG A 48 10.05 10.68 12.74
CA ARG A 48 10.65 11.50 13.80
C ARG A 48 10.60 10.78 15.14
N ASN A 49 11.64 10.96 15.94
CA ASN A 49 11.76 10.38 17.29
C ASN A 49 10.63 10.69 18.26
N ASN A 50 10.05 11.87 18.14
CA ASN A 50 8.93 12.31 18.97
C ASN A 50 7.57 11.84 18.44
N GLY A 51 7.51 11.15 17.29
CA GLY A 51 6.29 10.61 16.72
C GLY A 51 5.32 11.65 16.15
N THR A 52 5.72 12.92 16.06
CA THR A 52 4.83 14.01 15.59
C THR A 52 4.27 13.76 14.19
N ASN A 53 5.07 13.16 13.30
CA ASN A 53 4.66 12.79 11.95
C ASN A 53 4.19 11.34 11.82
N PHE A 54 3.92 10.61 12.92
CA PHE A 54 3.66 9.17 12.87
C PHE A 54 2.43 8.78 12.04
N GLU A 55 1.31 9.50 12.12
CA GLU A 55 0.13 9.18 11.30
C GLU A 55 0.38 9.38 9.80
N LEU A 56 1.05 10.48 9.43
CA LEU A 56 1.43 10.75 8.05
C LEU A 56 2.40 9.68 7.55
N TRP A 57 3.43 9.38 8.34
CA TRP A 57 4.40 8.34 8.03
C TRP A 57 3.73 6.98 7.84
N ARG A 58 2.83 6.60 8.75
CA ARG A 58 2.05 5.35 8.68
C ARG A 58 1.17 5.29 7.42
N ALA A 59 0.57 6.40 7.03
CA ALA A 59 -0.21 6.48 5.79
C ALA A 59 0.69 6.31 4.55
N CYS A 60 1.87 6.92 4.53
CA CYS A 60 2.86 6.75 3.46
C CYS A 60 3.36 5.31 3.36
N VAL A 61 3.65 4.64 4.49
CA VAL A 61 4.04 3.23 4.51
C VAL A 61 2.93 2.35 3.94
N LYS A 62 1.67 2.55 4.35
CA LYS A 62 0.52 1.85 3.77
C LYS A 62 0.38 2.07 2.26
N ALA A 63 0.60 3.30 1.80
CA ALA A 63 0.57 3.61 0.37
C ALA A 63 1.72 2.92 -0.39
N ALA A 64 2.92 2.89 0.16
CA ALA A 64 4.05 2.18 -0.42
C ALA A 64 3.79 0.67 -0.50
N THR A 65 3.25 0.05 0.56
CA THR A 65 2.92 -1.38 0.54
C THR A 65 1.77 -1.71 -0.42
N ARG A 66 0.83 -0.77 -0.65
CA ARG A 66 -0.20 -0.88 -1.69
C ARG A 66 0.38 -0.93 -3.09
N THR A 67 1.38 -0.10 -3.38
CA THR A 67 2.00 -0.05 -4.72
C THR A 67 2.77 -1.32 -5.08
N ILE A 68 3.12 -2.14 -4.08
CA ILE A 68 3.71 -3.47 -4.25
C ILE A 68 2.68 -4.60 -4.01
N GLU A 69 1.39 -4.28 -4.19
CA GLU A 69 0.23 -5.17 -4.13
C GLU A 69 0.05 -5.92 -2.80
N ASN A 70 0.40 -5.30 -1.67
CA ASN A 70 0.32 -5.97 -0.38
C ASN A 70 -0.14 -5.07 0.77
N GLU A 71 -1.46 -4.81 0.83
CA GLU A 71 -2.04 -4.03 1.94
C GLU A 71 -1.95 -4.76 3.29
N ALA A 72 -2.10 -6.09 3.28
CA ALA A 72 -2.34 -6.88 4.48
C ALA A 72 -1.07 -7.14 5.30
N ILE A 73 0.13 -7.06 4.71
CA ILE A 73 1.42 -7.34 5.36
C ILE A 73 1.66 -6.52 6.64
N LEU A 74 1.05 -5.33 6.75
CA LEU A 74 1.20 -4.47 7.92
C LEU A 74 0.29 -4.89 9.09
N THR A 75 -0.72 -5.72 8.84
CA THR A 75 -1.77 -6.08 9.83
C THR A 75 -1.87 -7.58 10.07
N THR A 76 -1.46 -8.40 9.11
CA THR A 76 -1.51 -9.86 9.18
C THR A 76 -0.11 -10.42 8.96
N LEU A 77 0.21 -11.52 9.65
CA LEU A 77 1.44 -12.24 9.40
C LEU A 77 1.43 -12.72 7.94
N HIS A 78 2.48 -12.36 7.19
CA HIS A 78 2.59 -12.74 5.80
C HIS A 78 3.19 -14.15 5.69
N THR A 79 2.63 -15.00 4.84
CA THR A 79 3.10 -16.40 4.67
C THR A 79 4.45 -16.48 3.95
N ASN A 80 4.79 -15.46 3.17
CA ASN A 80 6.07 -15.36 2.48
C ASN A 80 7.08 -14.55 3.30
N ALA A 81 7.96 -15.26 4.02
CA ALA A 81 8.95 -14.67 4.91
C ALA A 81 10.02 -13.83 4.18
N ASN A 82 10.35 -14.16 2.93
CA ASN A 82 11.33 -13.40 2.16
C ASN A 82 10.80 -12.01 1.79
N PHE A 83 9.55 -11.95 1.33
CA PHE A 83 8.87 -10.68 1.06
C PHE A 83 8.68 -9.85 2.33
N ASP A 84 8.25 -10.49 3.44
CA ASP A 84 8.08 -9.81 4.73
C ASP A 84 9.40 -9.19 5.23
N GLY A 85 10.51 -9.93 5.10
CA GLY A 85 11.84 -9.43 5.43
C GLY A 85 12.29 -8.24 4.58
N ILE A 86 12.01 -8.25 3.27
CA ILE A 86 12.37 -7.14 2.37
C ILE A 86 11.60 -5.86 2.73
N VAL A 87 10.29 -5.96 2.98
CA VAL A 87 9.47 -4.81 3.36
C VAL A 87 9.82 -4.35 4.77
N ALA A 88 10.09 -5.27 5.70
CA ALA A 88 10.54 -4.96 7.06
C ALA A 88 11.86 -4.17 7.04
N ALA A 89 12.83 -4.58 6.22
CA ALA A 89 14.08 -3.85 6.03
C ALA A 89 13.86 -2.45 5.43
N ALA A 90 12.94 -2.32 4.47
CA ALA A 90 12.58 -1.03 3.89
C ALA A 90 11.93 -0.08 4.92
N ILE A 91 11.06 -0.60 5.80
CA ILE A 91 10.49 0.15 6.91
C ILE A 91 11.58 0.58 7.90
N GLN A 92 12.45 -0.35 8.31
CA GLN A 92 13.57 -0.08 9.21
C GLN A 92 14.51 0.99 8.66
N GLY A 93 14.76 1.01 7.35
CA GLY A 93 15.57 2.04 6.68
C GLY A 93 14.96 3.45 6.70
N LYS A 94 13.70 3.61 7.11
CA LYS A 94 13.02 4.90 7.30
C LYS A 94 12.95 5.35 8.76
N LEU A 95 13.67 4.67 9.65
CA LEU A 95 13.69 4.96 11.08
C LEU A 95 15.02 5.60 11.49
N GLN A 96 14.94 6.58 12.38
CA GLN A 96 16.11 7.12 13.08
C GLN A 96 16.74 6.05 13.99
N ASN A 97 18.05 6.13 14.25
CA ASN A 97 18.82 5.09 14.96
C ASN A 97 18.18 4.60 16.27
N ASN A 98 17.64 5.49 17.08
CA ASN A 98 16.98 5.16 18.35
C ASN A 98 15.60 4.50 18.16
N LEU A 99 14.91 4.72 17.04
CA LEU A 99 13.71 3.98 16.67
C LEU A 99 14.07 2.64 16.02
N PHE A 100 15.11 2.62 15.20
CA PHE A 100 15.66 1.38 14.64
C PHE A 100 16.05 0.40 15.77
N MET A 101 16.76 0.87 16.79
CA MET A 101 17.14 0.06 17.95
C MET A 101 15.94 -0.53 18.71
N LEU A 102 14.76 0.09 18.65
CA LEU A 102 13.55 -0.44 19.27
C LEU A 102 13.01 -1.66 18.50
N VAL A 103 13.22 -1.72 17.18
CA VAL A 103 12.60 -2.71 16.29
C VAL A 103 13.60 -3.59 15.54
N ASN A 104 14.89 -3.49 15.85
CA ASN A 104 15.97 -4.18 15.13
C ASN A 104 15.93 -5.71 15.27
N THR A 105 15.31 -6.23 16.34
CA THR A 105 15.10 -7.67 16.55
C THR A 105 13.84 -8.19 15.86
N LEU A 106 12.99 -7.30 15.33
CA LEU A 106 11.72 -7.65 14.70
C LEU A 106 11.95 -7.87 13.20
N THR A 107 11.60 -9.06 12.74
CA THR A 107 11.77 -9.49 11.34
C THR A 107 10.49 -9.43 10.52
N THR A 108 9.36 -9.10 11.15
CA THR A 108 8.04 -9.04 10.50
C THR A 108 7.51 -7.61 10.44
N CYS A 109 6.88 -7.24 9.31
CA CYS A 109 6.28 -5.92 9.17
C CYS A 109 5.23 -5.64 10.24
N LYS A 110 4.38 -6.64 10.53
CA LYS A 110 3.38 -6.55 11.60
C LYS A 110 4.03 -6.26 12.96
N GLY A 111 5.09 -6.97 13.32
CA GLY A 111 5.77 -6.74 14.60
C GLY A 111 6.34 -5.32 14.71
N ILE A 112 6.99 -4.85 13.65
CA ILE A 112 7.52 -3.48 13.58
C ILE A 112 6.38 -2.46 13.73
N MET A 113 5.29 -2.63 12.98
CA MET A 113 4.13 -1.73 13.03
C MET A 113 3.46 -1.73 14.41
N ASP A 114 3.25 -2.88 15.03
CA ASP A 114 2.65 -3.00 16.36
C ASP A 114 3.50 -2.30 17.43
N SER A 115 4.83 -2.44 17.35
CA SER A 115 5.76 -1.75 18.25
C SER A 115 5.67 -0.23 18.10
N LEU A 116 5.67 0.29 16.87
CA LEU A 116 5.55 1.72 16.60
C LEU A 116 4.17 2.28 16.99
N ILE A 117 3.09 1.53 16.74
CA ILE A 117 1.73 1.89 17.19
C ILE A 117 1.66 1.93 18.72
N THR A 118 2.29 0.98 19.41
CA THR A 118 2.35 0.98 20.88
C THR A 118 3.07 2.22 21.40
N ARG A 119 4.17 2.61 20.76
CA ARG A 119 4.97 3.77 21.17
C ARG A 119 4.28 5.11 20.90
N PHE A 120 3.65 5.27 19.74
CA PHE A 120 3.17 6.57 19.26
C PHE A 120 1.65 6.70 19.20
N GLY A 121 0.92 5.58 19.13
CA GLY A 121 -0.51 5.57 18.85
C GLY A 121 -1.37 6.29 19.89
N GLN A 122 -0.99 6.29 21.17
CA GLN A 122 -1.69 7.07 22.19
C GLN A 122 -1.46 8.57 22.00
N THR A 123 -0.22 8.99 21.78
CA THR A 123 0.13 10.40 21.59
C THR A 123 -0.49 10.96 20.31
N THR A 124 -0.47 10.21 19.20
CA THR A 124 -1.09 10.67 17.95
C THR A 124 -2.60 10.63 17.98
N ALA A 125 -3.23 9.68 18.68
CA ALA A 125 -4.69 9.68 18.84
C ALA A 125 -5.18 10.93 19.57
N VAL A 126 -4.52 11.33 20.66
CA VAL A 126 -4.85 12.55 21.41
C VAL A 126 -4.65 13.80 20.57
N VAL A 127 -3.50 13.94 19.89
CA VAL A 127 -3.22 15.09 19.01
C VAL A 127 -4.21 15.16 17.85
N THR A 128 -4.58 14.02 17.25
CA THR A 128 -5.54 13.98 16.14
C THR A 128 -6.96 14.33 16.60
N VAL A 129 -7.37 13.88 17.78
CA VAL A 129 -8.68 14.26 18.36
C VAL A 129 -8.70 15.75 18.70
N ASP A 130 -7.62 16.28 19.25
CA ASP A 130 -7.52 17.72 19.54
C ASP A 130 -7.52 18.54 18.25
N ALA A 131 -6.74 18.18 17.24
CA ALA A 131 -6.74 18.83 15.93
C ALA A 131 -8.14 18.78 15.27
N LYS A 132 -8.83 17.65 15.33
CA LYS A 132 -10.23 17.54 14.86
C LYS A 132 -11.15 18.44 15.65
N ARG A 133 -11.05 18.44 16.99
CA ARG A 133 -11.85 19.31 17.86
C ARG A 133 -11.62 20.78 17.53
N GLN A 134 -10.36 21.19 17.32
CA GLN A 134 -10.02 22.56 16.92
C GLN A 134 -10.65 22.90 15.57
N LEU A 135 -10.52 22.01 14.58
CA LEU A 135 -11.11 22.20 13.25
C LEU A 135 -12.63 22.35 13.29
N PHE A 136 -13.33 21.56 14.12
CA PHE A 136 -14.79 21.69 14.31
C PHE A 136 -15.21 22.87 15.21
N SER A 137 -14.28 23.45 15.98
CA SER A 137 -14.54 24.61 16.84
C SER A 137 -14.17 25.94 16.17
N MET A 138 -13.46 25.90 15.05
CA MET A 138 -13.03 27.09 14.30
C MET A 138 -14.24 27.81 13.68
N LYS A 139 -14.42 29.08 14.03
CA LYS A 139 -15.35 29.98 13.34
C LYS A 139 -14.56 30.85 12.36
N CYS A 140 -14.71 30.56 11.08
CA CYS A 140 -14.10 31.37 10.03
C CYS A 140 -15.05 32.50 9.63
N GLN A 141 -14.58 33.75 9.72
CA GLN A 141 -15.35 34.91 9.29
C GLN A 141 -15.09 35.31 7.82
N SER A 142 -14.11 34.68 7.17
CA SER A 142 -13.75 34.91 5.77
C SER A 142 -12.90 33.76 5.23
N ASP A 143 -12.82 33.64 3.89
CA ASP A 143 -12.03 32.60 3.22
C ASP A 143 -10.52 32.73 3.50
N SER A 144 -10.04 33.95 3.73
CA SER A 144 -8.65 34.20 4.16
C SER A 144 -8.35 33.60 5.54
N HIS A 145 -9.31 33.64 6.47
CA HIS A 145 -9.17 32.97 7.77
C HIS A 145 -9.15 31.45 7.63
N ILE A 146 -9.90 30.88 6.67
CA ILE A 146 -9.87 29.44 6.39
C ILE A 146 -8.46 29.01 5.95
N MET A 147 -7.87 29.69 4.96
CA MET A 147 -6.53 29.33 4.48
C MET A 147 -5.46 29.46 5.55
N LYS A 148 -5.49 30.53 6.35
CA LYS A 148 -4.55 30.70 7.45
C LYS A 148 -4.69 29.60 8.51
N HIS A 149 -5.92 29.24 8.86
CA HIS A 149 -6.17 28.15 9.80
C HIS A 149 -5.71 26.79 9.27
N LEU A 150 -5.90 26.52 7.97
CA LEU A 150 -5.40 25.30 7.34
C LEU A 150 -3.87 25.24 7.32
N ASP A 151 -3.20 26.36 7.07
CA ASP A 151 -1.74 26.44 7.13
C ASP A 151 -1.19 26.30 8.56
N ASP A 152 -1.84 26.89 9.56
CA ASP A 152 -1.48 26.73 10.98
C ASP A 152 -1.67 25.26 11.44
N LEU A 153 -2.72 24.60 10.98
CA LEU A 153 -2.91 23.15 11.16
C LEU A 153 -1.79 22.35 10.49
N LYS A 154 -1.35 22.76 9.30
CA LYS A 154 -0.25 22.12 8.57
C LYS A 154 1.10 22.30 9.27
N LEU A 155 1.32 23.47 9.89
CA LEU A 155 2.55 23.82 10.63
C LEU A 155 2.72 23.00 11.92
N GLN A 156 1.64 22.54 12.56
CA GLN A 156 1.75 21.64 13.72
C GLN A 156 2.24 20.22 13.38
N TYR A 157 2.35 19.88 12.09
CA TYR A 157 2.88 18.60 11.61
C TYR A 157 4.27 18.70 10.94
N ASN A 158 4.83 19.91 10.85
CA ASN A 158 6.22 20.16 10.39
C ASN A 158 7.20 20.29 11.55
#